data_AF-D1YHC5-F1
#
_entry.id   AF-D1YHC5-F1
#
_cell.length_a   1.000
_cell.length_b   1.000
_cell.length_c   1.000
_cell.angle_alpha   90.00
_cell.angle_beta   90.00
_cell.angle_gamma   90.00
#
_symmetry.space_group_name_H-M   'P 1'
#
loop_
_entity.id
_entity.type
_entity.pdbx_description
1 polymer ?
#
loop_
_entity_poly.entity_id
_entity_poly.type
_entity_poly.pdbx_seq_one_letter_code
_entity_poly.pdbx_strand_id
1 'polypeptide(L)'
;MPDDFIDFLLWAVPIGFIGARIYYVVFEWGYFSQHPDQIIAIWNGGIAIYGGLIAGLIVLLVFCHQRMLPPFLMLDIIAPGVMAAQVIARWGNFMNQEAHGAKTTLSFLESLHLPHFIIQQMYIDGSYYQPTYLYESALNLVGLILILSLRHRKHLFKRGEVFLVM
;
A
#
# COMPACT_ATOMS: atom_id res chain seq x y z
N MET A 1 -13.55 20.15 -6.67
CA MET A 1 -13.45 18.72 -6.30
C MET A 1 -12.38 17.98 -7.11
N PRO A 2 -12.36 17.95 -8.46
CA PRO A 2 -11.25 17.33 -9.19
C PRO A 2 -9.91 18.01 -8.88
N ASP A 3 -9.91 19.35 -8.87
CA ASP A 3 -8.72 20.16 -8.59
C ASP A 3 -8.24 19.98 -7.13
N ASP A 4 -9.17 19.92 -6.17
CA ASP A 4 -8.83 19.72 -4.75
C ASP A 4 -8.16 18.36 -4.49
N PHE A 5 -8.54 17.32 -5.24
CA PHE A 5 -7.92 16.00 -5.11
C PHE A 5 -6.51 15.97 -5.70
N ILE A 6 -6.31 16.61 -6.85
CA ILE A 6 -4.98 16.73 -7.47
C ILE A 6 -4.07 17.57 -6.58
N ASP A 7 -4.54 18.71 -6.08
CA ASP A 7 -3.83 19.54 -5.11
C ASP A 7 -3.43 18.73 -3.87
N PHE A 8 -4.36 17.96 -3.31
CA PHE A 8 -4.08 17.06 -2.19
C PHE A 8 -2.97 16.07 -2.53
N LEU A 9 -3.02 15.39 -3.69
CA LEU A 9 -1.99 14.43 -4.09
C LEU A 9 -0.60 15.06 -4.23
N LEU A 10 -0.53 16.28 -4.78
CA LEU A 10 0.73 17.03 -4.94
C LEU A 10 1.39 17.33 -3.58
N TRP A 11 0.61 17.48 -2.51
CA TRP A 11 1.14 17.62 -1.15
C TRP A 11 1.37 16.28 -0.46
N ALA A 12 0.43 15.35 -0.59
CA ALA A 12 0.43 14.09 0.16
C ALA A 12 1.55 13.14 -0.28
N VAL A 13 1.85 13.06 -1.59
CA VAL A 13 2.86 12.12 -2.10
C VAL A 13 4.28 12.50 -1.63
N PRO A 14 4.77 13.74 -1.81
CA PRO A 14 6.11 14.11 -1.35
C PRO A 14 6.26 14.04 0.17
N ILE A 15 5.26 14.55 0.91
CA ILE A 15 5.30 14.54 2.38
C ILE A 15 5.19 13.11 2.92
N GLY A 16 4.37 12.26 2.29
CA GLY A 16 4.28 10.84 2.62
C GLY A 16 5.63 10.14 2.46
N PHE A 17 6.34 10.40 1.36
CA PHE A 17 7.67 9.84 1.13
C PHE A 17 8.70 10.31 2.18
N ILE A 18 8.68 11.60 2.51
CA ILE A 18 9.53 12.17 3.57
C ILE A 18 9.20 11.53 4.93
N GLY A 19 7.91 11.41 5.26
CA GLY A 19 7.46 10.76 6.49
C GLY A 19 7.87 9.30 6.60
N ALA A 20 7.78 8.56 5.49
CA ALA A 20 8.22 7.17 5.42
C ALA A 20 9.72 7.03 5.68
N ARG A 21 10.54 7.99 5.20
CA ARG A 21 11.97 8.04 5.48
C ARG A 21 12.28 8.43 6.93
N ILE A 22 11.64 9.48 7.44
CA ILE A 22 11.84 9.94 8.82
C ILE A 22 11.51 8.81 9.79
N TYR A 23 10.39 8.11 9.60
CA TYR A 23 10.02 6.99 10.46
C TYR A 23 11.05 5.87 10.43
N TYR A 24 11.55 5.50 9.23
CA TYR A 24 12.59 4.49 9.10
C TYR A 24 13.88 4.89 9.85
N VAL A 25 14.30 6.15 9.72
CA VAL A 25 15.50 6.68 10.40
C VAL A 25 15.33 6.69 11.92
N VAL A 26 14.14 7.04 12.41
CA VAL A 26 13.82 7.00 13.85
C VAL A 26 13.81 5.56 14.37
N PHE A 27 13.27 4.62 13.60
CA PHE A 27 13.24 3.20 13.97
C PHE A 27 14.65 2.60 14.03
N GLU A 28 15.50 2.91 13.04
CA GLU A 28 16.89 2.46 12.94
C GLU A 28 17.90 3.49 13.52
N TRP A 29 17.48 4.26 14.53
CA TRP A 29 18.28 5.39 15.04
C TRP A 29 19.67 4.99 15.55
N GLY A 30 19.81 3.77 16.06
CA GLY A 30 21.10 3.23 16.50
C GLY A 30 22.17 3.24 15.40
N TYR A 31 21.76 2.98 14.16
CA TYR A 31 22.62 3.05 12.98
C TYR A 31 22.81 4.50 12.50
N PHE A 32 21.70 5.23 12.31
CA PHE A 32 21.75 6.57 11.72
C PHE A 32 22.41 7.64 12.61
N SER A 33 22.38 7.47 13.93
CA SER A 33 23.10 8.34 14.87
C SER A 33 24.62 8.32 14.63
N GLN A 34 25.15 7.23 14.07
CA GLN A 34 26.56 7.08 13.73
C GLN A 34 26.83 7.49 12.28
N HIS A 35 25.82 7.49 11.40
CA HIS A 35 25.95 7.72 9.95
C HIS A 35 24.94 8.78 9.47
N PRO A 36 25.04 10.04 9.95
CA PRO A 36 24.03 11.07 9.70
C PRO A 36 23.94 11.48 8.22
N ASP A 37 25.02 11.33 7.46
CA ASP A 37 25.06 11.55 6.01
C ASP A 37 24.12 10.61 5.24
N GLN A 38 23.84 9.42 5.80
CA GLN A 38 22.99 8.42 5.16
C GLN A 38 21.50 8.69 5.42
N ILE A 39 21.12 9.62 6.29
CA ILE A 39 19.72 9.93 6.60
C ILE A 39 18.94 10.33 5.34
N ILE A 40 19.57 11.09 4.44
CA ILE A 40 18.93 11.58 3.20
C ILE A 40 19.15 10.61 2.02
N ALA A 41 20.02 9.60 2.17
CA ALA A 41 20.37 8.64 1.13
C ALA A 41 19.24 7.63 0.87
N ILE A 42 18.15 8.11 0.26
CA ILE A 42 16.94 7.35 -0.08
C ILE A 42 17.17 6.29 -1.16
N TRP A 43 18.23 6.42 -1.96
CA TRP A 43 18.62 5.46 -2.98
C TRP A 43 19.23 4.17 -2.41
N ASN A 44 19.62 4.18 -1.13
CA ASN A 44 20.06 2.97 -0.43
C ASN A 44 18.87 2.14 0.12
N GLY A 45 17.64 2.50 -0.24
CA GLY A 45 16.43 1.92 0.34
C GLY A 45 16.10 2.52 1.70
N GLY A 46 15.37 1.77 2.54
CA GLY A 46 15.02 2.19 3.89
C GLY A 46 13.81 3.13 3.94
N ILE A 47 12.66 2.61 3.53
CA ILE A 47 11.38 3.31 3.57
C ILE A 47 10.42 2.47 4.41
N ALA A 48 9.83 3.08 5.44
CA ALA A 48 8.85 2.42 6.29
C ALA A 48 7.44 2.88 5.94
N ILE A 49 6.57 1.94 5.52
CA ILE A 49 5.20 2.25 5.10
C ILE A 49 4.40 2.98 6.19
N TYR A 50 4.62 2.63 7.46
CA TYR A 50 3.96 3.27 8.61
C TYR A 50 4.21 4.78 8.66
N GLY A 51 5.43 5.22 8.38
CA GLY A 51 5.75 6.65 8.32
C GLY A 51 5.02 7.38 7.21
N GLY A 52 4.88 6.73 6.06
CA GLY A 52 4.11 7.28 4.93
C GLY A 52 2.62 7.39 5.24
N LEU A 53 2.04 6.38 5.92
CA LEU A 53 0.63 6.40 6.34
C LEU A 53 0.35 7.50 7.36
N ILE A 54 1.20 7.64 8.37
CA ILE A 54 1.06 8.69 9.40
C ILE A 54 1.18 10.08 8.77
N ALA A 55 2.21 10.30 7.96
CA ALA A 55 2.41 11.59 7.31
C ALA A 55 1.27 11.91 6.32
N GLY A 56 0.82 10.93 5.54
CA GLY A 56 -0.33 11.07 4.64
C GLY A 56 -1.62 11.42 5.38
N LEU A 57 -1.88 10.80 6.53
CA LEU A 57 -3.04 11.12 7.37
C LEU A 57 -2.96 12.56 7.92
N ILE A 58 -1.78 12.99 8.39
CA ILE A 58 -1.57 14.37 8.85
C ILE A 58 -1.85 15.37 7.72
N VAL A 59 -1.31 15.12 6.52
CA VAL A 59 -1.56 15.98 5.36
C VAL A 59 -3.05 16.02 5.01
N LEU A 60 -3.74 14.87 5.05
CA LEU A 60 -5.18 14.81 4.80
C LEU A 60 -5.96 15.68 5.79
N LEU A 61 -5.67 15.56 7.09
CA LEU A 61 -6.37 16.34 8.11
C LEU A 61 -6.12 17.85 7.97
N VAL A 62 -4.86 18.24 7.73
CA VAL A 62 -4.48 19.64 7.54
C VAL A 62 -5.12 20.21 6.28
N PHE A 63 -5.08 19.48 5.17
CA PHE A 63 -5.68 19.89 3.89
C PHE A 63 -7.20 20.04 4.01
N CYS A 64 -7.87 19.06 4.62
CA CYS A 64 -9.31 19.12 4.87
C CYS A 64 -9.68 20.32 5.73
N HIS A 65 -8.90 20.61 6.78
CA HIS A 65 -9.12 21.76 7.65
C HIS A 65 -9.00 23.09 6.88
N GLN A 66 -7.93 23.26 6.09
CA GLN A 66 -7.70 24.50 5.33
C GLN A 66 -8.77 24.75 4.25
N ARG A 67 -9.32 23.69 3.66
CA ARG A 67 -10.34 23.77 2.59
C ARG A 67 -11.78 23.60 3.10
N MET A 68 -11.98 23.47 4.41
CA MET A 68 -13.29 23.19 5.04
C MET A 68 -14.00 21.95 4.45
N LEU A 69 -13.21 20.92 4.12
CA LEU A 69 -13.71 19.65 3.57
C LEU A 69 -13.93 18.63 4.69
N PRO A 70 -14.97 17.78 4.61
CA PRO A 70 -15.18 16.70 5.57
C PRO A 70 -14.11 15.59 5.38
N PRO A 71 -13.29 15.26 6.39
CA PRO A 71 -12.18 14.32 6.24
C PRO A 71 -12.61 12.91 5.79
N PHE A 72 -13.73 12.42 6.31
CA PHE A 72 -14.28 11.12 5.94
C PHE A 72 -14.71 11.05 4.47
N LEU A 73 -15.12 12.17 3.87
CA LEU A 73 -15.41 12.21 2.44
C LEU A 73 -14.12 12.08 1.62
N MET A 74 -13.04 12.74 2.06
CA MET A 74 -11.74 12.60 1.39
C MET A 74 -11.20 11.17 1.53
N LEU A 75 -11.36 10.54 2.70
CA LEU A 75 -11.01 9.13 2.90
C LEU A 75 -11.81 8.20 1.98
N ASP A 76 -13.12 8.39 1.82
CA ASP A 76 -13.93 7.63 0.86
C ASP A 76 -13.44 7.76 -0.60
N ILE A 77 -12.93 8.95 -0.95
CA ILE A 77 -12.38 9.22 -2.29
C ILE A 77 -11.04 8.51 -2.48
N ILE A 78 -10.19 8.51 -1.46
CA ILE A 78 -8.83 7.96 -1.50
C ILE A 78 -8.82 6.43 -1.36
N ALA A 79 -9.75 5.84 -0.60
CA ALA A 79 -9.78 4.41 -0.27
C ALA A 79 -9.64 3.48 -1.49
N PRO A 80 -10.40 3.65 -2.59
CA PRO A 80 -10.22 2.82 -3.78
C PRO A 80 -8.81 2.94 -4.40
N GLY A 81 -8.20 4.13 -4.32
CA GLY A 81 -6.83 4.36 -4.76
C GLY A 81 -5.81 3.59 -3.90
N VAL A 82 -6.02 3.54 -2.59
CA VAL A 82 -5.16 2.77 -1.67
C VAL A 82 -5.29 1.27 -1.92
N MET A 83 -6.50 0.75 -2.16
CA MET A 83 -6.68 -0.66 -2.54
C MET A 83 -5.95 -0.99 -3.84
N ALA A 84 -6.05 -0.12 -4.85
CA ALA A 84 -5.33 -0.30 -6.10
C ALA A 84 -3.81 -0.30 -5.89
N ALA A 85 -3.30 0.62 -5.06
CA ALA A 85 -1.88 0.64 -4.68
C ALA A 85 -1.46 -0.63 -3.95
N GLN A 86 -2.29 -1.19 -3.07
CA GLN A 86 -2.02 -2.45 -2.36
C GLN A 86 -1.92 -3.65 -3.31
N VAL A 87 -2.79 -3.73 -4.33
CA VAL A 87 -2.69 -4.76 -5.39
C VAL A 87 -1.33 -4.65 -6.07
N ILE A 88 -0.93 -3.45 -6.50
CA ILE A 88 0.36 -3.24 -7.17
C ILE A 88 1.54 -3.57 -6.22
N ALA A 89 1.47 -3.16 -4.96
CA ALA A 89 2.50 -3.41 -3.96
C ALA A 89 2.74 -4.91 -3.74
N ARG A 90 1.68 -5.73 -3.72
CA ARG A 90 1.81 -7.20 -3.61
C ARG A 90 2.53 -7.81 -4.81
N TRP A 91 2.34 -7.28 -6.01
CA TRP A 91 3.15 -7.69 -7.17
C TRP A 91 4.60 -7.21 -7.07
N GLY A 92 4.88 -6.08 -6.44
CA GLY A 92 6.24 -5.67 -6.06
C GLY A 92 6.92 -6.71 -5.15
N ASN A 93 6.20 -7.19 -4.13
CA ASN A 93 6.72 -8.22 -3.22
C ASN A 93 7.07 -9.52 -3.98
N PHE A 94 6.25 -9.90 -4.96
CA PHE A 94 6.54 -11.05 -5.83
C PHE A 94 7.83 -10.87 -6.63
N MET A 95 8.05 -9.68 -7.20
CA MET A 95 9.28 -9.38 -7.95
C MET A 95 10.51 -9.38 -7.05
N ASN A 96 10.37 -8.90 -5.81
CA ASN A 96 11.43 -8.85 -4.81
C ASN A 96 11.63 -10.16 -4.02
N GLN A 97 10.79 -11.17 -4.25
CA GLN A 97 10.78 -12.43 -3.48
C GLN A 97 10.63 -12.22 -1.96
N GLU A 98 9.90 -11.18 -1.56
CA GLU A 98 9.67 -10.83 -0.16
C GLU A 98 8.21 -11.09 0.25
N ALA A 99 7.95 -11.15 1.56
CA ALA A 99 6.59 -11.30 2.12
C ALA A 99 5.76 -12.46 1.52
N HIS A 100 6.44 -13.55 1.17
CA HIS A 100 5.82 -14.79 0.70
C HIS A 100 5.15 -15.55 1.85
N GLY A 101 4.31 -16.54 1.49
CA GLY A 101 3.55 -17.32 2.46
C GLY A 101 4.39 -18.36 3.19
N ALA A 102 3.69 -19.31 3.82
CA ALA A 102 4.32 -20.46 4.45
C ALA A 102 5.04 -21.37 3.43
N LYS A 103 6.04 -22.13 3.89
CA LYS A 103 6.70 -23.15 3.08
C LYS A 103 5.67 -24.15 2.55
N THR A 104 5.84 -24.56 1.30
CA THR A 104 4.97 -25.51 0.62
C THR A 104 5.78 -26.43 -0.31
N THR A 105 5.10 -27.29 -1.05
CA THR A 105 5.70 -28.23 -2.00
C THR A 105 5.44 -27.81 -3.44
N LEU A 106 6.31 -28.24 -4.36
CA LEU A 106 6.11 -28.02 -5.80
C LEU A 106 4.78 -28.61 -6.28
N SER A 107 4.46 -29.84 -5.85
CA SER A 107 3.20 -30.51 -6.21
C SER A 107 1.96 -29.70 -5.80
N PHE A 108 2.00 -29.02 -4.65
CA PHE A 108 0.91 -28.12 -4.25
C PHE A 108 0.78 -26.94 -5.22
N LEU A 109 1.89 -26.29 -5.60
CA LEU A 109 1.86 -25.16 -6.54
C LEU A 109 1.40 -25.58 -7.95
N GLU A 110 1.81 -26.76 -8.40
CA GLU A 110 1.35 -27.34 -9.67
C GLU A 110 -0.14 -27.67 -9.65
N SER A 111 -0.67 -28.15 -8.51
CA SER A 111 -2.10 -28.42 -8.35
C SER A 111 -2.98 -27.17 -8.46
N LEU A 112 -2.41 -25.98 -8.20
CA LEU A 112 -3.08 -24.70 -8.39
C LEU A 112 -3.14 -24.25 -9.85
N HIS A 113 -2.56 -25.02 -10.79
CA HIS A 113 -2.51 -24.72 -12.22
C HIS A 113 -1.94 -23.31 -12.51
N LEU A 114 -0.98 -22.88 -11.70
CA LEU A 114 -0.34 -21.58 -11.85
C LEU A 114 0.60 -21.57 -13.06
N PRO A 115 0.73 -20.43 -13.77
CA PRO A 115 1.77 -20.24 -14.75
C PRO A 115 3.16 -20.55 -14.20
N HIS A 116 4.01 -21.14 -15.02
CA HIS A 116 5.34 -21.61 -14.59
C HIS A 116 6.22 -20.49 -14.00
N PHE A 117 6.10 -19.26 -14.52
CA PHE A 117 6.85 -18.12 -14.00
C PHE A 117 6.53 -17.80 -12.53
N ILE A 118 5.27 -18.03 -12.09
CA ILE A 118 4.88 -17.82 -10.68
C ILE A 118 5.51 -18.90 -9.81
N ILE A 119 5.45 -20.15 -10.26
CA ILE A 119 6.01 -21.29 -9.52
C ILE A 119 7.52 -21.13 -9.34
N GLN A 120 8.22 -20.73 -10.40
CA GLN A 120 9.66 -20.46 -10.36
C GLN A 120 10.02 -19.34 -9.39
N GLN A 121 9.26 -18.25 -9.40
CA GLN A 121 9.54 -17.10 -8.53
C GLN A 121 9.22 -17.40 -7.05
N MET A 122 8.37 -18.40 -6.77
CA MET A 122 8.10 -18.87 -5.41
C MET A 122 9.13 -19.88 -4.88
N TYR A 123 10.15 -20.22 -5.68
CA TYR A 123 11.31 -20.97 -5.22
C TYR A 123 12.37 -20.01 -4.69
N ILE A 124 12.47 -19.94 -3.36
CA ILE A 124 13.30 -18.95 -2.64
C ILE A 124 14.17 -19.73 -1.66
N ASP A 125 15.49 -19.51 -1.71
CA ASP A 125 16.47 -20.14 -0.82
C ASP A 125 16.30 -21.66 -0.66
N GLY A 126 16.04 -22.37 -1.76
CA GLY A 126 15.96 -23.82 -1.79
C GLY A 126 14.60 -24.41 -1.37
N SER A 127 13.61 -23.59 -1.03
CA SER A 127 12.27 -24.02 -0.63
C SER A 127 11.18 -23.36 -1.48
N TYR A 128 10.06 -24.05 -1.70
CA TYR A 128 8.88 -23.44 -2.29
C TYR A 128 8.02 -22.78 -1.22
N TYR A 129 7.40 -21.66 -1.57
CA TYR A 129 6.49 -20.93 -0.68
C TYR A 129 5.12 -20.72 -1.31
N GLN A 130 4.09 -20.55 -0.47
CA GLN A 130 2.76 -20.22 -0.97
C GLN A 130 2.72 -18.79 -1.52
N PRO A 131 2.05 -18.56 -2.67
CA PRO A 131 1.96 -17.26 -3.30
C PRO A 131 0.90 -16.38 -2.61
N THR A 132 1.11 -16.01 -1.35
CA THR A 132 0.22 -15.12 -0.59
C THR A 132 -0.04 -13.80 -1.30
N TYR A 133 0.96 -13.27 -2.00
CA TYR A 133 0.80 -12.08 -2.83
C TYR A 133 -0.37 -12.23 -3.82
N LEU A 134 -0.58 -13.41 -4.40
CA LEU A 134 -1.61 -13.66 -5.41
C LEU A 134 -2.99 -13.69 -4.77
N TYR A 135 -3.14 -14.40 -3.65
CA TYR A 135 -4.40 -14.45 -2.91
C TYR A 135 -4.81 -13.07 -2.42
N GLU A 136 -3.87 -12.33 -1.82
CA GLU A 136 -4.13 -10.98 -1.33
C GLU A 136 -4.40 -9.98 -2.46
N SER A 137 -3.64 -10.04 -3.55
CA SER A 137 -3.90 -9.19 -4.72
C SER A 137 -5.26 -9.47 -5.34
N ALA A 138 -5.64 -10.74 -5.45
CA ALA A 138 -6.92 -11.13 -6.02
C ALA A 138 -8.09 -10.65 -5.13
N LEU A 139 -8.01 -10.87 -3.81
CA LEU A 139 -9.03 -10.40 -2.88
C LEU A 139 -9.15 -8.87 -2.87
N ASN A 140 -8.03 -8.15 -2.84
CA ASN A 140 -8.04 -6.69 -2.93
C ASN A 140 -8.59 -6.19 -4.26
N LEU A 141 -8.27 -6.85 -5.37
CA LEU A 141 -8.81 -6.49 -6.69
C LEU A 141 -10.32 -6.74 -6.77
N VAL A 142 -10.80 -7.87 -6.24
CA VAL A 142 -12.23 -8.17 -6.16
C VAL A 142 -12.94 -7.12 -5.29
N GLY A 143 -12.39 -6.82 -4.11
CA GLY A 143 -12.90 -5.77 -3.23
C GLY A 143 -12.95 -4.41 -3.91
N LEU A 144 -11.90 -4.03 -4.64
CA LEU A 144 -11.84 -2.80 -5.43
C LEU A 144 -12.92 -2.76 -6.51
N ILE A 145 -13.09 -3.84 -7.28
CA ILE A 145 -14.13 -3.93 -8.32
C ILE A 145 -15.53 -3.80 -7.69
N LEU A 146 -15.77 -4.47 -6.56
CA LEU A 146 -17.03 -4.38 -5.84
C LEU A 146 -17.31 -2.95 -5.37
N ILE A 147 -16.34 -2.30 -4.72
CA ILE A 147 -16.49 -0.93 -4.24
C ILE A 147 -16.71 0.04 -5.40
N LEU A 148 -15.95 -0.06 -6.49
CA LEU A 148 -16.12 0.82 -7.66
C LEU A 148 -17.47 0.61 -8.37
N SER A 149 -17.98 -0.62 -8.38
CA SER A 149 -19.29 -0.95 -8.95
C SER A 149 -20.44 -0.49 -8.07
N LEU A 150 -20.26 -0.58 -6.75
CA LEU A 150 -21.30 -0.29 -5.77
C LEU A 150 -21.33 1.20 -5.34
N ARG A 151 -20.21 1.92 -5.38
CA ARG A 151 -20.14 3.33 -4.94
C ARG A 151 -21.06 4.29 -5.70
N HIS A 152 -21.46 3.93 -6.92
CA HIS A 152 -22.37 4.72 -7.75
C HIS A 152 -23.85 4.39 -7.49
N ARG A 153 -24.16 3.37 -6.68
CA ARG A 153 -25.53 3.06 -6.27
C ARG A 153 -26.01 4.11 -5.28
N LYS A 154 -27.05 4.86 -5.67
CA LYS A 154 -27.69 5.84 -4.79
C LYS A 154 -28.18 5.17 -3.50
N HIS A 155 -27.94 5.80 -2.36
CA HIS A 155 -28.33 5.37 -0.99
C HIS A 155 -27.62 4.14 -0.42
N LEU A 156 -26.64 3.56 -1.12
CA LEU A 156 -25.96 2.36 -0.61
C LEU A 156 -24.91 2.69 0.46
N PHE A 157 -24.15 3.78 0.27
CA PHE A 157 -23.12 4.22 1.20
C PHE A 157 -23.39 5.62 1.73
N LYS A 158 -23.20 5.82 3.03
CA LYS A 158 -23.10 7.13 3.68
C LYS A 158 -21.63 7.58 3.71
N ARG A 159 -21.41 8.86 4.05
CA ARG A 159 -20.07 9.45 4.18
C ARG A 159 -19.24 8.66 5.22
N GLY A 160 -18.05 8.23 4.82
CA GLY A 160 -17.11 7.43 5.60
C GLY A 160 -17.27 5.91 5.46
N GLU A 161 -18.37 5.43 4.88
CA GLU A 161 -18.63 3.98 4.81
C GLU A 161 -17.81 3.29 3.73
N VAL A 162 -17.42 3.98 2.65
CA VAL A 162 -16.56 3.39 1.62
C VAL A 162 -15.17 3.13 2.17
N PHE A 163 -14.63 4.07 2.94
CA PHE A 163 -13.36 3.90 3.63
C PHE A 163 -13.38 2.76 4.65
N LEU A 164 -14.49 2.58 5.38
CA LEU A 164 -14.58 1.56 6.42
C LEU A 164 -14.77 0.13 5.89
N VAL A 165 -15.25 -0.01 4.65
CA VAL A 165 -15.53 -1.32 4.01
C VAL A 165 -14.38 -1.79 3.12
N MET A 166 -13.37 -0.93 2.91
CA MET A 166 -12.07 -1.31 2.32
C MET A 166 -11.36 -2.33 3.21
#